data_AF-A0A843DPX8-F1
#
_entry.id   AF-A0A843DPX8-F1
#
_cell.length_a   1.000
_cell.length_b   1.000
_cell.length_c   1.000
_cell.angle_alpha   90.00
_cell.angle_beta   90.00
_cell.angle_gamma   90.00
#
_symmetry.space_group_name_H-M   'P 1'
#
loop_
_entity.id
_entity.type
_entity.pdbx_description
1 polymer ?
#
loop_
_entity_poly.entity_id
_entity_poly.type
_entity_poly.pdbx_seq_one_letter_code
_entity_poly.pdbx_strand_id
1 'polypeptide(L)'
;MPSKEEIWKALLASFPEPDDADLYVPALYYSQMADALSALSKVYKEAFSDAVYRIRKEGFASAAYDLVEHFRESRRVRVEMVREDHPDVYAALVHLDGRTAQKILGAGTLFWQCADVEGEEALLDRAVITVKDLENEIGEEYAVPYLDVVRTHDRFEVVTK
;
A
#
# COMPACT_ATOMS: atom_id res chain seq x y z
N MET A 1 -24.57 -5.25 3.73
CA MET A 1 -23.22 -5.66 4.19
C MET A 1 -23.35 -6.21 5.59
N PRO A 2 -22.59 -7.26 5.95
CA PRO A 2 -22.56 -7.76 7.33
C PRO A 2 -22.08 -6.65 8.27
N SER A 3 -22.66 -6.60 9.46
CA SER A 3 -22.27 -5.71 10.55
C SER A 3 -20.89 -6.11 11.10
N LYS A 4 -20.24 -5.16 11.79
CA LYS A 4 -18.95 -5.43 12.47
C LYS A 4 -19.05 -6.61 13.43
N GLU A 5 -20.19 -6.76 14.11
CA GLU A 5 -20.41 -7.83 15.09
C GLU A 5 -20.57 -9.19 14.41
N GLU A 6 -21.25 -9.26 13.26
CA GLU A 6 -21.36 -10.48 12.47
C GLU A 6 -20.00 -10.92 11.91
N ILE A 7 -19.19 -9.96 11.42
CA ILE A 7 -17.82 -10.23 10.97
C ILE A 7 -16.97 -10.75 12.13
N TRP A 8 -17.08 -10.11 13.31
CA TRP A 8 -16.33 -10.52 14.50
C TRP A 8 -16.69 -11.94 14.96
N LYS A 9 -17.98 -12.29 14.99
CA LYS A 9 -18.44 -13.64 15.32
C LYS A 9 -17.93 -14.68 14.32
N ALA A 10 -17.96 -14.37 13.03
CA ALA A 10 -17.44 -15.27 12.00
C ALA A 10 -15.91 -15.47 12.12
N LEU A 11 -15.18 -14.40 12.46
CA LEU A 11 -13.75 -14.47 12.71
C LEU A 11 -13.44 -15.36 13.92
N LEU A 12 -14.10 -15.15 15.07
CA LEU A 12 -13.89 -15.99 16.25
C LEU A 12 -14.29 -17.45 16.04
N ALA A 13 -15.29 -17.73 15.21
CA ALA A 13 -15.65 -19.09 14.84
C ALA A 13 -14.56 -19.78 13.99
N SER A 14 -13.83 -19.00 13.18
CA SER A 14 -12.75 -19.50 12.30
C SER A 14 -11.38 -19.49 12.98
N PHE A 15 -11.21 -18.59 13.96
CA PHE A 15 -10.01 -18.31 14.73
C PHE A 15 -10.42 -18.19 16.22
N PRO A 16 -10.66 -19.33 16.91
CA PRO A 16 -11.04 -19.31 18.32
C PRO A 16 -9.95 -18.66 19.17
N GLU A 17 -10.33 -17.86 20.16
CA GLU A 17 -9.39 -17.16 21.03
C GLU A 17 -8.59 -18.18 21.87
N PRO A 18 -7.28 -17.97 22.08
CA PRO A 18 -6.50 -18.86 22.93
C PRO A 18 -6.97 -18.75 24.40
N ASP A 19 -7.09 -19.88 25.09
CA ASP A 19 -7.54 -19.98 26.49
C ASP A 19 -6.49 -19.48 27.54
N ASP A 20 -5.52 -18.64 27.14
CA ASP A 20 -4.37 -18.27 27.99
C ASP A 20 -4.57 -16.95 28.75
N ALA A 21 -4.11 -16.90 30.01
CA ALA A 21 -4.17 -15.74 30.89
C ALA A 21 -3.00 -14.75 30.70
N ASP A 22 -1.96 -15.13 29.94
CA ASP A 22 -0.86 -14.22 29.58
C ASP A 22 -1.28 -13.27 28.45
N LEU A 23 -1.32 -11.96 28.74
CA LEU A 23 -1.69 -10.90 27.81
C LEU A 23 -0.85 -10.87 26.52
N TYR A 24 0.36 -11.43 26.51
CA TYR A 24 1.21 -11.46 25.31
C TYR A 24 0.78 -12.55 24.30
N VAL A 25 0.11 -13.62 24.75
CA VAL A 25 -0.33 -14.72 23.89
C VAL A 25 -1.51 -14.30 22.97
N PRO A 26 -2.58 -13.64 23.46
CA PRO A 26 -3.62 -13.07 22.61
C PRO A 26 -3.09 -12.02 21.63
N ALA A 27 -2.13 -11.18 22.04
CA ALA A 27 -1.57 -10.16 21.17
C ALA A 27 -0.82 -10.76 19.97
N LEU A 28 0.02 -11.78 20.20
CA LEU A 28 0.70 -12.51 19.13
C LEU A 28 -0.31 -13.23 18.22
N TYR A 29 -1.33 -13.85 18.83
CA TYR A 29 -2.39 -14.54 18.10
C TYR A 29 -3.13 -13.61 17.14
N TYR A 30 -3.57 -12.44 17.61
CA TYR A 30 -4.25 -11.47 16.76
C TYR A 30 -3.35 -10.89 15.67
N SER A 31 -2.04 -10.76 15.91
CA SER A 31 -1.08 -10.37 14.87
C SER A 31 -1.03 -11.43 13.75
N GLN A 32 -0.93 -12.71 14.11
CA GLN A 32 -0.91 -13.80 13.13
C GLN A 32 -2.23 -13.91 12.35
N MET A 33 -3.36 -13.71 13.04
CA MET A 33 -4.68 -13.65 12.39
C MET A 33 -4.75 -12.49 11.39
N ALA A 34 -4.25 -11.30 11.75
CA ALA A 34 -4.21 -10.16 10.85
C ALA A 34 -3.36 -10.42 9.60
N ASP A 35 -2.20 -11.06 9.75
CA ASP A 35 -1.33 -11.44 8.63
C ASP A 35 -2.01 -12.45 7.69
N ALA A 36 -2.67 -13.47 8.25
CA ALA A 36 -3.41 -14.47 7.48
C ALA A 36 -4.56 -13.83 6.69
N LEU A 37 -5.34 -12.94 7.32
CA LEU A 37 -6.43 -12.21 6.66
C LEU A 37 -5.91 -11.29 5.55
N SER A 38 -4.76 -10.64 5.76
CA SER A 38 -4.10 -9.81 4.76
C SER A 38 -3.65 -10.62 3.55
N ALA A 39 -3.06 -11.80 3.77
CA ALA A 39 -2.69 -12.72 2.70
C ALA A 39 -3.91 -13.23 1.92
N LEU A 40 -4.97 -13.67 2.62
CA LEU A 40 -6.20 -14.13 2.00
C LEU A 40 -6.88 -13.03 1.17
N SER A 41 -6.87 -11.79 1.67
CA SER A 41 -7.42 -10.64 0.95
C SER A 41 -6.72 -10.42 -0.40
N LYS A 42 -5.40 -10.60 -0.48
CA LYS A 42 -4.65 -10.49 -1.74
C LYS A 42 -5.06 -11.56 -2.74
N VAL A 43 -5.09 -12.83 -2.30
CA VAL A 43 -5.50 -13.97 -3.14
C VAL A 43 -6.93 -13.77 -3.66
N TYR A 44 -7.84 -13.31 -2.80
CA TYR A 44 -9.21 -13.06 -3.21
C TYR A 44 -9.33 -11.91 -4.23
N LYS A 45 -8.56 -10.84 -4.05
CA LYS A 45 -8.52 -9.71 -5.02
C LYS A 45 -8.00 -10.15 -6.39
N GLU A 46 -6.96 -10.99 -6.41
CA GLU A 46 -6.43 -11.57 -7.65
C GLU A 46 -7.48 -12.44 -8.34
N ALA A 47 -8.06 -13.40 -7.62
CA ALA A 47 -9.09 -14.29 -8.16
C ALA A 47 -10.33 -13.53 -8.66
N PHE A 48 -10.74 -12.48 -7.94
CA PHE A 48 -11.84 -11.62 -8.37
C PHE A 48 -11.50 -10.88 -9.68
N SER A 49 -10.30 -10.32 -9.79
CA SER A 49 -9.85 -9.61 -10.99
C SER A 49 -9.79 -10.54 -12.20
N ASP A 50 -9.28 -11.76 -12.02
CA ASP A 50 -9.27 -12.80 -13.04
C ASP A 50 -10.69 -13.18 -13.50
N ALA A 51 -11.62 -13.32 -12.56
CA ALA A 51 -13.01 -13.61 -12.87
C ALA A 51 -13.66 -12.48 -13.69
N VAL A 52 -13.45 -11.22 -13.30
CA VAL A 52 -13.92 -10.05 -14.06
C VAL A 52 -13.34 -10.04 -15.48
N TYR A 53 -12.03 -10.28 -15.60
CA TYR A 53 -11.36 -10.34 -16.89
C TYR A 53 -11.95 -11.44 -17.78
N ARG A 54 -12.20 -12.64 -17.23
CA ARG A 54 -12.83 -13.74 -17.96
C ARG A 54 -14.25 -13.40 -18.40
N ILE A 55 -15.07 -12.82 -17.53
CA ILE A 55 -16.45 -12.40 -17.87
C ILE A 55 -16.43 -11.44 -19.07
N ARG A 56 -15.51 -10.46 -19.06
CA ARG A 56 -15.35 -9.50 -20.18
C ARG A 56 -14.86 -10.18 -21.45
N LYS A 57 -13.81 -11.00 -21.36
CA LYS A 57 -13.19 -11.67 -22.51
C LYS A 57 -14.13 -12.69 -23.17
N GLU A 58 -14.86 -13.45 -22.36
CA GLU A 58 -15.76 -14.52 -22.80
C GLU A 58 -17.17 -13.99 -23.15
N GLY A 59 -17.41 -12.69 -23.02
CA GLY A 59 -18.67 -12.04 -23.42
C GLY A 59 -19.85 -12.32 -22.50
N PHE A 60 -19.60 -12.78 -21.27
CA PHE A 60 -20.63 -13.07 -20.26
C PHE A 60 -21.14 -11.82 -19.52
N ALA A 61 -20.90 -10.63 -20.08
CA ALA A 61 -21.39 -9.39 -19.50
C ALA A 61 -22.93 -9.39 -19.49
N SER A 62 -23.52 -9.19 -18.31
CA SER A 62 -24.97 -9.09 -18.19
C SER A 62 -25.49 -7.81 -18.84
N ALA A 63 -26.62 -7.91 -19.54
CA ALA A 63 -27.29 -6.72 -20.07
C ALA A 63 -27.93 -5.86 -18.97
N ALA A 64 -28.24 -6.44 -17.79
CA ALA A 64 -28.95 -5.78 -16.70
C ALA A 64 -28.05 -5.06 -15.69
N TYR A 65 -26.74 -5.37 -15.69
CA TYR A 65 -25.80 -4.86 -14.70
C TYR A 65 -24.56 -4.31 -15.38
N ASP A 66 -24.07 -3.17 -14.88
CA ASP A 66 -22.75 -2.63 -15.21
C ASP A 66 -21.79 -2.84 -14.04
N LEU A 67 -20.54 -3.15 -14.37
CA LEU A 67 -19.45 -3.23 -13.41
C LEU A 67 -18.62 -1.94 -13.51
N VAL A 68 -18.77 -1.06 -12.54
CA VAL A 68 -18.06 0.21 -12.44
C VAL A 68 -16.78 0.02 -11.62
N GLU A 69 -15.65 0.46 -12.19
CA GLU A 69 -14.36 0.47 -11.51
C GLU A 69 -14.14 1.82 -10.82
N HIS A 70 -13.88 1.77 -9.52
CA HIS A 70 -13.52 2.93 -8.73
C HIS A 70 -12.01 2.94 -8.53
N PHE A 71 -11.39 4.07 -8.88
CA PHE A 71 -9.97 4.30 -8.66
C PHE A 71 -9.81 5.36 -7.58
N ARG A 72 -8.90 5.09 -6.64
CA ARG A 72 -8.43 6.10 -5.70
C ARG A 72 -7.25 6.83 -6.32
N GLU A 73 -7.33 8.15 -6.35
CA GLU A 73 -6.22 9.00 -6.73
C GLU A 73 -5.35 9.31 -5.50
N SER A 74 -4.05 9.08 -5.62
CA SER A 74 -3.04 9.48 -4.65
C SER A 74 -1.92 10.21 -5.37
N ARG A 75 -1.34 11.23 -4.74
CA ARG A 75 -0.18 11.93 -5.29
C ARG A 75 1.11 11.25 -4.83
N ARG A 76 2.10 11.10 -5.71
CA ARG A 76 3.45 10.63 -5.41
C ARG A 76 4.46 11.65 -5.91
N VAL A 77 5.53 11.87 -5.17
CA VAL A 77 6.62 12.77 -5.59
C VAL A 77 7.48 12.10 -6.67
N ARG A 78 7.79 12.85 -7.73
CA ARG A 78 8.81 12.54 -8.74
C ARG A 78 10.20 12.82 -8.19
N VAL A 79 10.71 11.86 -7.43
CA VAL A 79 11.96 11.98 -6.67
C VAL A 79 13.15 12.38 -7.56
N GLU A 80 13.22 11.84 -8.78
CA GLU A 80 14.25 12.17 -9.78
C GLU A 80 14.28 13.67 -10.11
N MET A 81 13.12 14.28 -10.34
CA MET A 81 13.02 15.70 -10.66
C MET A 81 13.34 16.59 -9.46
N VAL A 82 12.94 16.19 -8.25
CA VAL A 82 13.30 16.93 -7.02
C VAL A 82 14.81 16.90 -6.81
N ARG A 83 15.48 15.78 -7.10
CA ARG A 83 16.94 15.66 -7.03
C ARG A 83 17.64 16.58 -8.02
N GLU A 84 17.14 16.67 -9.25
CA GLU A 84 17.73 17.49 -10.31
C GLU A 84 17.55 18.99 -10.06
N ASP A 85 16.34 19.40 -9.67
CA ASP A 85 15.99 20.82 -9.52
C ASP A 85 16.33 21.39 -8.13
N HIS A 86 16.27 20.56 -7.09
CA HIS A 86 16.43 20.95 -5.68
C HIS A 86 17.26 19.92 -4.88
N PRO A 87 18.57 19.80 -5.19
CA PRO A 87 19.43 18.78 -4.60
C PRO A 87 19.59 18.90 -3.08
N ASP A 88 19.51 20.11 -2.53
CA ASP A 88 19.54 20.41 -1.10
C ASP A 88 18.27 19.91 -0.38
N VAL A 89 17.09 20.15 -0.97
CA VAL A 89 15.80 19.65 -0.48
C VAL A 89 15.75 18.13 -0.57
N TYR A 90 16.22 17.55 -1.69
CA TYR A 90 16.32 16.12 -1.87
C TYR A 90 17.18 15.48 -0.76
N ALA A 91 18.37 16.02 -0.50
CA ALA A 91 19.27 15.51 0.54
C ALA A 91 18.67 15.61 1.96
N ALA A 92 17.83 16.61 2.21
CA ALA A 92 17.18 16.80 3.50
C ALA A 92 15.99 15.84 3.73
N LEU A 93 15.25 15.50 2.67
CA LEU A 93 13.96 14.81 2.78
C LEU A 93 13.97 13.34 2.35
N VAL A 94 14.99 12.90 1.62
CA VAL A 94 15.03 11.54 1.08
C VAL A 94 15.11 10.49 2.20
N HIS A 95 14.19 9.52 2.18
CA HIS A 95 14.20 8.37 3.07
C HIS A 95 13.79 7.10 2.31
N LEU A 96 14.19 5.93 2.80
CA LEU A 96 13.74 4.64 2.27
C LEU A 96 12.31 4.36 2.76
N ASP A 97 11.46 3.75 1.93
CA ASP A 97 10.15 3.31 2.39
C ASP A 97 10.27 2.23 3.50
N GLY A 98 9.29 2.16 4.39
CA GLY A 98 9.35 1.28 5.57
C GLY A 98 9.50 -0.22 5.25
N ARG A 99 8.97 -0.70 4.11
CA ARG A 99 9.10 -2.10 3.69
C ARG A 99 10.51 -2.38 3.16
N THR A 100 11.09 -1.42 2.46
CA THR A 100 12.47 -1.48 1.96
C THR A 100 13.46 -1.34 3.11
N ALA A 101 13.25 -0.39 4.02
CA ALA A 101 14.05 -0.23 5.23
C ALA A 101 14.03 -1.50 6.09
N GLN A 102 12.88 -2.16 6.24
CA GLN A 102 12.76 -3.41 7.00
C GLN A 102 13.49 -4.60 6.33
N LYS A 103 13.61 -4.62 5.00
CA LYS A 103 14.34 -5.67 4.27
C LYS A 103 15.85 -5.49 4.32
N ILE A 104 16.33 -4.25 4.28
CA ILE A 104 17.77 -3.95 4.20
C ILE A 104 18.35 -3.79 5.62
N LEU A 105 17.62 -3.17 6.54
CA LEU A 105 18.17 -2.68 7.81
C LEU A 105 17.54 -3.38 9.01
N GLY A 106 17.87 -4.63 9.31
CA GLY A 106 17.57 -5.19 10.63
C GLY A 106 18.05 -4.22 11.73
N ALA A 107 17.11 -3.42 12.28
CA ALA A 107 17.29 -2.26 13.15
C ALA A 107 18.51 -1.32 12.88
N GLY A 108 18.27 -0.16 12.25
CA GLY A 108 18.53 1.11 12.96
C GLY A 108 19.44 2.22 12.40
N THR A 109 20.46 2.01 11.54
CA THR A 109 21.49 3.08 11.32
C THR A 109 22.12 3.17 9.91
N LEU A 110 21.38 2.94 8.82
CA LEU A 110 22.01 2.51 7.56
C LEU A 110 21.44 3.20 6.30
N PHE A 111 21.56 4.53 6.18
CA PHE A 111 21.36 5.19 4.86
C PHE A 111 22.71 5.39 4.15
N TRP A 112 23.61 6.19 4.72
CA TRP A 112 24.94 6.45 4.14
C TRP A 112 25.84 5.21 4.10
N GLN A 113 25.77 4.37 5.13
CA GLN A 113 26.50 3.10 5.16
C GLN A 113 26.00 2.07 4.12
N CYS A 114 24.76 2.21 3.63
CA CYS A 114 24.22 1.36 2.57
C CYS A 114 24.59 1.86 1.18
N ALA A 115 24.71 3.18 0.99
CA ALA A 115 25.14 3.78 -0.27
C ALA A 115 26.57 3.36 -0.66
N ASP A 116 27.46 3.25 0.32
CA ASP A 116 28.85 2.77 0.12
C ASP A 116 28.93 1.28 -0.25
N VAL A 117 27.90 0.47 0.04
CA VAL A 117 27.92 -0.99 -0.14
C VAL A 117 27.16 -1.45 -1.38
N GLU A 118 25.98 -0.87 -1.66
CA GLU A 118 25.12 -1.31 -2.78
C GLU A 118 25.20 -0.42 -4.02
N GLY A 119 25.85 0.75 -3.91
CA GLY A 119 25.90 1.76 -4.96
C GLY A 119 24.67 2.68 -4.94
N GLU A 120 24.91 3.97 -5.08
CA GLU A 120 23.90 5.03 -4.97
C GLU A 120 22.71 4.83 -5.92
N GLU A 121 22.95 4.41 -7.17
CA GLU A 121 21.90 4.12 -8.16
C GLU A 121 20.88 3.05 -7.72
N ALA A 122 21.32 1.99 -7.02
CA ALA A 122 20.42 0.91 -6.61
C ALA A 122 19.48 1.32 -5.46
N LEU A 123 19.87 2.32 -4.68
CA LEU A 123 19.06 2.88 -3.59
C LEU A 123 18.11 3.97 -4.08
N LEU A 124 18.48 4.68 -5.15
CA LEU A 124 17.69 5.75 -5.76
C LEU A 124 16.33 5.26 -6.28
N ASP A 125 16.26 4.05 -6.85
CA ASP A 125 15.01 3.40 -7.26
C ASP A 125 14.01 3.18 -6.11
N ARG A 126 14.50 3.23 -4.86
CA ARG A 126 13.74 2.89 -3.65
C ARG A 126 13.63 4.06 -2.67
N ALA A 127 14.13 5.23 -3.07
CA ALA A 127 14.02 6.47 -2.35
C ALA A 127 12.58 7.01 -2.43
N VAL A 128 12.06 7.47 -1.29
CA VAL A 128 10.72 8.07 -1.18
C VAL A 128 10.84 9.43 -0.52
N ILE A 129 10.17 10.41 -1.13
CA ILE A 129 9.84 11.70 -0.52
C ILE A 129 8.32 11.70 -0.38
N THR A 130 7.79 11.98 0.81
CA THR A 130 6.34 12.09 0.96
C THR A 130 5.88 13.44 0.41
N VAL A 131 4.65 13.48 -0.12
CA VAL A 131 4.04 14.72 -0.63
C VAL A 131 4.02 15.80 0.44
N LYS A 132 3.67 15.42 1.68
CA LYS A 132 3.60 16.34 2.82
C LYS A 132 4.96 16.96 3.15
N ASP A 133 6.02 16.17 3.11
CA ASP A 133 7.37 16.66 3.42
C ASP A 133 7.84 17.64 2.33
N LEU A 134 7.58 17.32 1.07
CA LEU A 134 7.88 18.23 -0.05
C LEU A 134 7.08 19.54 0.05
N GLU A 135 5.77 19.45 0.29
CA GLU A 135 4.89 20.63 0.42
C GLU A 135 5.31 21.53 1.59
N ASN A 136 5.81 20.96 2.69
CA ASN A 136 6.29 21.73 3.83
C ASN A 136 7.60 22.49 3.53
N GLU A 137 8.47 21.93 2.70
CA GLU A 137 9.79 22.50 2.43
C GLU A 137 9.74 23.55 1.31
N ILE A 138 9.06 23.26 0.20
CA ILE A 138 9.02 24.15 -0.98
C ILE A 138 7.69 24.88 -1.17
N GLY A 139 6.66 24.55 -0.39
CA GLY A 139 5.32 25.11 -0.50
C GLY A 139 4.42 24.34 -1.47
N GLU A 140 3.12 24.25 -1.14
CA GLU A 140 2.14 23.43 -1.87
C GLU A 140 2.03 23.80 -3.36
N GLU A 141 2.04 25.10 -3.67
CA GLU A 141 1.94 25.61 -5.04
C GLU A 141 3.17 25.28 -5.90
N TYR A 142 4.36 25.22 -5.29
CA TYR A 142 5.61 24.88 -5.98
C TYR A 142 5.88 23.38 -6.01
N ALA A 143 5.19 22.59 -5.17
CA ALA A 143 5.28 21.14 -5.19
C ALA A 143 4.54 20.51 -6.38
N VAL A 144 3.49 21.15 -6.92
CA VAL A 144 2.62 20.61 -7.99
C VAL A 144 3.40 20.04 -9.20
N PRO A 145 4.42 20.72 -9.76
CA PRO A 145 5.21 20.19 -10.87
C PRO A 145 5.98 18.93 -10.51
N TYR A 146 6.13 18.57 -9.24
CA TYR A 146 6.85 17.39 -8.80
C TYR A 146 5.92 16.25 -8.38
N LEU A 147 4.61 16.40 -8.54
CA LEU A 147 3.63 15.38 -8.14
C LEU A 147 3.07 14.63 -9.35
N ASP A 148 3.17 13.31 -9.30
CA ASP A 148 2.42 12.40 -10.17
C ASP A 148 1.11 11.97 -9.50
N VAL A 149 0.04 11.93 -10.29
CA VAL A 149 -1.22 11.32 -9.87
C VAL A 149 -1.15 9.82 -10.13
N VAL A 150 -1.04 9.05 -9.07
CA VAL A 150 -1.12 7.59 -9.09
C VAL A 150 -2.57 7.18 -8.90
N ARG A 151 -3.12 6.46 -9.87
CA ARG A 151 -4.43 5.82 -9.76
C ARG A 151 -4.25 4.39 -9.28
N THR A 152 -4.72 4.13 -8.08
CA THR A 152 -4.78 2.77 -7.53
C THR A 152 -6.21 2.27 -7.64
N HIS A 153 -6.39 1.08 -8.18
CA HIS A 153 -7.71 0.45 -8.18
C HIS A 153 -8.19 0.26 -6.74
N ASP A 154 -9.36 0.81 -6.41
CA ASP A 154 -9.94 0.76 -5.06
C ASP A 154 -10.94 -0.40 -4.94
N ARG A 155 -12.01 -0.34 -5.73
CA ARG A 155 -13.09 -1.34 -5.68
C ARG A 155 -13.88 -1.41 -6.97
N PHE A 156 -14.58 -2.53 -7.13
CA PHE A 156 -15.61 -2.69 -8.14
C PHE A 156 -16.98 -2.48 -7.51
N GLU A 157 -17.90 -1.88 -8.27
CA GLU A 157 -19.30 -1.73 -7.91
C GLU A 157 -20.18 -2.30 -9.02
N VAL A 158 -21.15 -3.14 -8.66
CA VAL A 158 -22.15 -3.65 -9.60
C VAL A 158 -23.37 -2.75 -9.47
N VAL A 159 -23.72 -2.06 -10.55
CA VAL A 159 -24.91 -1.20 -10.62
C VAL A 159 -25.91 -1.77 -11.62
N THR A 160 -27.19 -1.63 -11.33
CA THR A 160 -28.26 -1.95 -12.28
C THR A 160 -28.41 -0.83 -13.30
N LYS A 161 -28.63 -1.19 -14.57
CA LYS A 161 -28.99 -0.22 -15.62
C LYS A 161 -30.42 0.30 -15.46
#